data_AF-A0A8T8X241-F1
#
_entry.id   AF-A0A8T8X241-F1
#
_cell.length_a   1.000
_cell.length_b   1.000
_cell.length_c   1.000
_cell.angle_alpha   90.00
_cell.angle_beta   90.00
_cell.angle_gamma   90.00
#
_symmetry.space_group_name_H-M   'P 1'
#
loop_
_entity.id
_entity.type
_entity.pdbx_description
1 polymer ?
#
loop_
_entity_poly.entity_id
_entity_poly.type
_entity_poly.pdbx_seq_one_letter_code
_entity_poly.pdbx_strand_id
1 'polypeptide(L)' 'QQYWLPGYGLSRAIVLGQIQYFLGPAATARPYSYQGRDGYLITGVPLTRNQIDDLSAMSREYERQESLRM' A
#
# COMPACT_ATOMS: atom_id res chain seq x y z
N GLN A 1 -7.83 11.06 -10.10
CA GLN A 1 -8.48 9.77 -10.39
C GLN A 1 -8.34 8.87 -9.16
N GLN A 2 -9.25 7.93 -8.94
CA GLN A 2 -9.21 7.01 -7.80
C GLN A 2 -9.30 5.57 -8.29
N TYR A 3 -8.57 4.66 -7.66
CA TYR A 3 -8.63 3.23 -7.94
C TYR A 3 -8.45 2.41 -6.67
N TRP A 4 -8.95 1.19 -6.69
CA TRP A 4 -8.84 0.25 -5.59
C TRP A 4 -7.61 -0.64 -5.76
N LEU A 5 -6.83 -0.77 -4.69
CA LEU A 5 -5.65 -1.63 -4.60
C LEU A 5 -5.96 -2.78 -3.62
N PRO A 6 -5.89 -4.06 -4.04
CA PRO A 6 -6.05 -5.20 -3.14
C PRO A 6 -5.05 -5.17 -1.99
N GLY A 7 -5.48 -5.49 -0.76
CA GLY A 7 -4.63 -5.40 0.42
C GLY A 7 -3.74 -6.62 0.71
N TYR A 8 -3.88 -7.71 -0.05
CA TYR A 8 -3.14 -8.95 0.22
C TYR A 8 -1.63 -8.74 0.12
N GLY A 9 -0.90 -9.03 1.19
CA GLY A 9 0.56 -8.85 1.26
C GLY A 9 1.01 -7.40 1.46
N LEU A 10 0.09 -6.46 1.71
CA LEU A 10 0.40 -5.04 1.89
C LEU A 10 0.13 -4.58 3.33
N SER A 11 1.18 -4.12 4.00
CA SER A 11 1.09 -3.57 5.36
C SER A 11 0.54 -2.15 5.32
N ARG A 12 -0.37 -1.84 6.25
CA ARG A 12 -0.97 -0.50 6.36
C ARG A 12 0.08 0.58 6.58
N ALA A 13 1.08 0.31 7.41
CA ALA A 13 2.16 1.25 7.69
C ALA A 13 2.93 1.61 6.42
N ILE A 14 3.24 0.60 5.60
CA ILE A 14 3.96 0.77 4.34
C ILE A 14 3.11 1.51 3.31
N VAL A 15 1.87 1.09 3.06
CA VAL A 15 1.04 1.74 2.03
C VAL A 15 0.79 3.21 2.36
N LEU A 16 0.44 3.52 3.61
CA LEU A 16 0.17 4.91 4.02
C LEU A 16 1.44 5.77 4.04
N GLY A 17 2.59 5.19 4.39
CA GLY A 17 3.87 5.91 4.45
C GLY A 17 4.55 6.10 3.09
N GLN A 18 4.38 5.18 2.15
CA GLN A 18 5.15 5.15 0.90
C GLN A 18 4.39 5.65 -0.33
N ILE A 19 3.06 5.82 -0.27
CA ILE A 19 2.29 6.15 -1.49
C ILE A 19 2.75 7.45 -2.16
N GLN A 20 3.10 8.47 -1.38
CA GLN A 20 3.56 9.76 -1.90
C GLN A 20 4.97 9.68 -2.48
N TYR A 21 5.80 8.74 -2.01
CA TYR A 21 7.11 8.49 -2.59
C TYR A 21 6.99 7.96 -4.03
N PHE A 22 6.06 7.02 -4.26
CA PHE A 22 5.86 6.42 -5.58
C PHE A 22 5.05 7.29 -6.56
N LEU A 23 4.05 8.02 -6.06
CA LEU A 23 3.05 8.70 -6.88
C LEU A 23 3.07 10.23 -6.77
N GLY A 24 3.96 10.78 -5.94
CA GLY A 24 4.09 12.21 -5.68
C GLY A 24 3.22 12.74 -4.53
N PRO A 25 3.44 13.99 -4.09
CA PRO A 25 2.88 14.54 -2.85
C PRO A 25 1.35 14.72 -2.88
N ALA A 26 0.74 14.80 -4.07
CA ALA A 26 -0.72 14.90 -4.22
C ALA A 26 -1.44 13.54 -4.06
N ALA A 27 -0.69 12.44 -4.03
CA ALA A 27 -1.27 11.11 -3.90
C ALA A 27 -1.69 10.80 -2.46
N THR A 28 -2.80 10.09 -2.31
CA THR A 28 -3.29 9.66 -1.00
C THR A 28 -3.68 8.19 -1.03
N ALA A 29 -3.51 7.52 0.11
CA ALA A 29 -3.98 6.17 0.34
C ALA A 29 -4.80 6.15 1.63
N ARG A 30 -5.88 5.36 1.64
CA ARG A 30 -6.63 5.07 2.86
C ARG A 30 -7.14 3.63 2.85
N PRO A 31 -7.29 2.98 4.01
CA PRO A 31 -7.96 1.69 4.10
C PRO A 31 -9.37 1.78 3.51
N TYR A 32 -9.75 0.79 2.70
CA TYR A 32 -11.05 0.75 2.04
C TYR A 32 -11.40 -0.68 1.63
N SER A 33 -12.56 -1.16 2.07
CA SER A 33 -13.08 -2.47 1.69
C SER A 33 -13.97 -2.33 0.44
N TYR A 34 -13.66 -3.08 -0.61
CA TYR A 34 -14.43 -3.10 -1.87
C TYR A 34 -15.01 -4.50 -2.08
N GLN A 35 -16.34 -4.60 -2.17
CA GLN A 35 -17.06 -5.87 -2.36
C GLN A 35 -16.66 -6.95 -1.32
N GLY A 36 -16.49 -6.54 -0.06
CA GLY A 36 -16.11 -7.43 1.03
C GLY A 36 -14.63 -7.85 1.05
N ARG A 37 -13.78 -7.26 0.21
CA ARG A 37 -12.33 -7.46 0.21
C ARG A 37 -11.60 -6.24 0.75
N ASP A 38 -10.72 -6.46 1.71
CA ASP A 38 -9.90 -5.41 2.26
C ASP A 38 -8.79 -4.98 1.30
N GLY A 39 -8.54 -3.68 1.30
CA GLY A 39 -7.55 -3.04 0.46
C GLY A 39 -7.46 -1.56 0.75
N TYR A 40 -7.05 -0.82 -0.27
CA TYR A 40 -6.79 0.60 -0.15
C TYR A 40 -7.44 1.35 -1.31
N LEU A 41 -8.05 2.49 -1.01
CA LEU A 41 -8.46 3.43 -2.04
C LEU A 41 -7.32 4.42 -2.26
N ILE A 42 -6.75 4.40 -3.46
CA ILE A 42 -5.66 5.28 -3.85
C ILE A 42 -6.21 6.41 -4.70
N THR A 43 -5.83 7.65 -4.38
CA THR A 43 -6.03 8.82 -5.24
C THR A 43 -4.71 9.19 -5.86
N GLY A 44 -4.61 9.16 -7.19
CA GLY A 44 -3.36 9.43 -7.91
C GLY A 44 -3.31 8.76 -9.28
N VAL A 45 -2.12 8.73 -9.86
CA VAL A 45 -1.84 7.89 -11.04
C VAL A 45 -1.75 6.42 -10.63
N PRO A 46 -2.10 5.45 -11.50
CA PRO A 46 -1.99 4.04 -11.17
C PRO A 46 -0.55 3.62 -10.86
N LEU A 47 -0.38 2.85 -9.78
CA LEU A 47 0.90 2.19 -9.49
C LEU A 47 1.26 1.25 -10.64
N THR A 48 2.55 1.22 -10.98
CA THR A 48 3.09 0.21 -11.89
C THR A 48 3.24 -1.13 -11.17
N ARG A 49 3.38 -2.21 -11.94
CA ARG A 49 3.58 -3.55 -11.36
C ARG A 49 4.83 -3.65 -10.49
N ASN A 50 5.92 -2.97 -10.87
CA ASN A 50 7.15 -2.94 -10.07
C ASN A 50 6.94 -2.20 -8.75
N GLN A 51 6.21 -1.07 -8.76
CA GLN A 51 5.91 -0.35 -7.52
C GLN A 51 5.02 -1.16 -6.57
N ILE A 52 4.11 -1.99 -7.09
CA ILE A 52 3.32 -2.92 -6.28
C ILE A 52 4.21 -4.02 -5.68
N ASP A 53 5.18 -4.53 -6.45
CA ASP A 53 6.16 -5.51 -5.97
C ASP A 53 7.03 -4.91 -4.85
N ASP A 54 7.55 -3.69 -5.06
CA ASP A 54 8.31 -2.94 -4.06
C ASP A 54 7.51 -2.74 -2.76
N LEU A 55 6.25 -2.31 -2.87
CA LEU A 55 5.35 -2.16 -1.72
C LEU A 55 5.14 -3.50 -0.98
N SER A 56 5.04 -4.61 -1.72
CA SER A 56 4.87 -5.95 -1.14
C SER A 56 6.14 -6.42 -0.43
N ALA A 57 7.32 -6.17 -1.03
CA ALA A 57 8.60 -6.48 -0.43
C ALA A 57 8.85 -5.66 0.86
N MET A 58 8.59 -4.34 0.81
CA MET A 58 8.66 -3.46 1.98
C MET A 58 7.69 -3.90 3.08
N SER A 59 6.47 -4.28 2.71
CA SER A 59 5.46 -4.78 3.66
C SER A 59 5.93 -6.05 4.35
N ARG A 60 6.47 -7.01 3.60
CA ARG A 60 7.02 -8.25 4.16
C ARG A 60 8.19 -8.00 5.11
N GLU A 61 9.07 -7.08 4.76
CA GLU A 61 10.20 -6.70 5.63
C GLU A 61 9.73 -5.99 6.90
N TYR A 62 8.75 -5.09 6.78
CA TYR A 62 8.14 -4.43 7.94
C TYR A 62 7.54 -5.44 8.92
N GLU A 63 6.71 -6.38 8.44
CA GLU A 63 6.11 -7.40 9.31
C GLU A 63 7.18 -8.31 9.96
N ARG A 64 8.26 -8.64 9.23
CA ARG A 64 9.40 -9.40 9.79
C ARG A 64 10.08 -8.64 10.93
N GLN A 65 10.33 -7.34 10.74
CA GLN A 65 10.97 -6.50 11.76
C GLN A 65 10.07 -6.29 12.97
N GLU A 66 8.78 -6.05 12.78
CA GLU A 66 7.82 -5.92 13.88
C GLU A 66 7.69 -7.22 14.67
N SER A 67 7.72 -8.37 14.01
CA SER A 67 7.70 -9.69 14.68
C SER A 67 8.94 -9.93 15.54
N LEU A 68 10.09 -9.31 15.23
CA LEU A 68 11.32 -9.39 16.03
C LEU A 68 11.34 -8.41 17.22
N ARG A 69 10.42 -7.44 17.23
CA ARG A 69 10.29 -6.42 18.29
C ARG A 69 9.28 -6.82 19.38
N MET A 70 8.47 -7.84 19.13
CA MET A 70 7.52 -8.43 20.08
C MET A 70 8.20 -9.54 20.89
#